data_AF-A0A968ZXZ5-F1
#
_entry.id   AF-A0A968ZXZ5-F1
#
_cell.length_a   1.000
_cell.length_b   1.000
_cell.length_c   1.000
_cell.angle_alpha   90.00
_cell.angle_beta   90.00
_cell.angle_gamma   90.00
#
_symmetry.space_group_name_H-M   'P 1'
#
loop_
_entity.id
_entity.type
_entity.pdbx_description
1 polymer ?
#
loop_
_entity_poly.entity_id
_entity_poly.type
_entity_poly.pdbx_seq_one_letter_code
_entity_poly.pdbx_strand_id
1 'polypeptide(L)'
;MRHDKEGFAQEAIAMAKVGKQIGDYLRILMFSSYAEALPCSVDDIKRITDPFTGCFISRLPITVALMRFTLKVATLFEQGKTAEAAEFMRVGIPQLEENMAFTQGDPSPLQKAYEHEQQGWQLFYSSLTGVEQALQAGESWALSVQKAAQQIVANCWVNAPQS
;
A
#
# COMPACT_ATOMS: atom_id res chain seq x y z
N MET A 1 -36.31 -12.91 -12.17
CA MET A 1 -35.04 -13.03 -12.90
C MET A 1 -34.51 -11.76 -13.56
N ARG A 2 -35.27 -10.92 -14.29
CA ARG A 2 -34.72 -9.63 -14.77
C ARG A 2 -34.55 -8.59 -13.63
N HIS A 3 -35.45 -8.60 -12.65
CA HIS A 3 -35.37 -7.72 -11.48
C HIS A 3 -34.22 -8.07 -10.52
N ASP A 4 -33.81 -9.34 -10.45
CA ASP A 4 -32.73 -9.78 -9.55
C ASP A 4 -31.35 -9.29 -10.00
N LYS A 5 -31.08 -9.24 -11.30
CA LYS A 5 -29.78 -8.78 -11.83
C LYS A 5 -29.51 -7.30 -11.57
N GLU A 6 -30.55 -6.46 -11.60
CA GLU A 6 -30.42 -5.02 -11.32
C GLU A 6 -30.20 -4.75 -9.83
N GLY A 7 -30.88 -5.50 -8.95
CA GLY A 7 -30.67 -5.42 -7.49
C GLY A 7 -29.25 -5.83 -7.08
N PHE A 8 -28.76 -6.98 -7.57
CA PHE A 8 -27.40 -7.45 -7.29
C PHE A 8 -26.31 -6.50 -7.82
N ALA A 9 -26.51 -5.91 -9.00
CA ALA A 9 -25.56 -4.95 -9.55
C ALA A 9 -25.53 -3.64 -8.73
N GLN A 10 -26.68 -3.16 -8.26
CA GLN A 10 -26.75 -1.98 -7.40
C GLN A 10 -26.11 -2.21 -6.03
N GLU A 11 -26.34 -3.37 -5.42
CA GLU A 11 -25.69 -3.75 -4.15
C GLU A 11 -24.16 -3.87 -4.31
N ALA A 12 -23.67 -4.52 -5.37
CA ALA A 12 -22.23 -4.63 -5.64
C ALA A 12 -21.57 -3.26 -5.86
N ILE A 13 -22.24 -2.35 -6.58
CA ILE A 13 -21.76 -0.97 -6.79
C ILE A 13 -21.76 -0.16 -5.48
N ALA A 14 -22.79 -0.32 -4.64
CA ALA A 14 -22.86 0.32 -3.34
C ALA A 14 -21.73 -0.17 -2.42
N MET A 15 -21.48 -1.49 -2.37
CA MET A 15 -20.37 -2.06 -1.61
C MET A 15 -18.99 -1.60 -2.12
N ALA A 16 -18.80 -1.52 -3.45
CA ALA A 16 -17.56 -1.01 -4.04
C ALA A 16 -17.32 0.46 -3.67
N LYS A 17 -18.38 1.27 -3.56
CA LYS A 17 -18.30 2.68 -3.15
C LYS A 17 -17.93 2.82 -1.67
N VAL A 18 -18.51 2.00 -0.80
CA VAL A 18 -18.18 1.92 0.63
C VAL A 18 -16.70 1.53 0.81
N GLY A 19 -16.25 0.47 0.13
CA GLY A 19 -14.86 0.04 0.16
C GLY A 19 -13.88 1.10 -0.35
N LYS A 20 -14.24 1.84 -1.42
CA LYS A 20 -13.41 2.94 -1.93
C LYS A 20 -13.21 4.04 -0.90
N GLN A 21 -14.29 4.45 -0.20
CA GLN A 21 -14.23 5.54 0.78
C GLN A 21 -13.46 5.15 2.04
N ILE A 22 -13.67 3.94 2.56
CA ILE A 22 -12.89 3.43 3.70
C ILE A 22 -11.41 3.37 3.31
N GLY A 23 -11.11 2.88 2.10
CA GLY A 23 -9.75 2.85 1.56
C GLY A 23 -9.04 4.21 1.56
N ASP A 24 -9.74 5.31 1.34
CA ASP A 24 -9.16 6.65 1.42
C ASP A 24 -8.74 7.02 2.85
N TYR A 25 -9.47 6.57 3.87
CA TYR A 25 -9.10 6.78 5.27
C TYR A 25 -7.89 5.92 5.66
N LEU A 26 -7.87 4.66 5.21
CA LEU A 26 -6.72 3.77 5.40
C LEU A 26 -5.47 4.35 4.72
N ARG A 27 -5.59 4.92 3.52
CA ARG A 27 -4.48 5.62 2.85
C ARG A 27 -3.94 6.80 3.64
N ILE A 28 -4.81 7.57 4.31
CA ILE A 28 -4.36 8.68 5.17
C ILE A 28 -3.46 8.17 6.29
N LEU A 29 -3.88 7.12 6.99
CA LEU A 29 -3.10 6.51 8.06
C LEU A 29 -1.79 5.93 7.54
N MET A 30 -1.88 5.08 6.51
CA MET A 30 -0.76 4.35 5.93
C MET A 30 0.31 5.28 5.35
N PHE A 31 -0.08 6.20 4.46
CA PHE A 31 0.88 7.04 3.75
C PHE A 31 1.50 8.10 4.66
N SER A 32 0.77 8.57 5.67
CA SER A 32 1.36 9.47 6.67
C SER A 32 2.41 8.74 7.51
N SER A 33 2.13 7.51 7.95
CA SER A 33 3.09 6.69 8.71
C SER A 33 4.32 6.32 7.88
N TYR A 34 4.17 5.97 6.60
CA TYR A 34 5.32 5.80 5.69
C TYR A 34 6.12 7.09 5.52
N ALA A 35 5.45 8.25 5.37
CA ALA A 35 6.15 9.52 5.24
C ALA A 35 6.96 9.88 6.50
N GLU A 36 6.49 9.49 7.69
CA GLU A 36 7.21 9.64 8.96
C GLU A 36 8.40 8.67 9.09
N ALA A 37 8.28 7.45 8.57
CA ALA A 37 9.34 6.44 8.63
C ALA A 37 10.51 6.72 7.65
N LEU A 38 10.29 7.52 6.61
CA LEU A 38 11.32 7.86 5.63
C LEU A 38 12.30 8.91 6.19
N PRO A 39 13.58 8.91 5.73
CA PRO A 39 14.61 9.82 6.23
C PRO A 39 14.44 11.29 5.77
N CYS A 40 13.41 11.58 4.98
CA CYS A 40 13.12 12.90 4.45
C CYS A 40 12.05 13.60 5.30
N SER A 41 11.91 14.92 5.15
CA SER A 41 10.81 15.62 5.81
C SER A 41 9.45 15.15 5.28
N VAL A 42 8.45 15.02 6.16
CA VAL A 42 7.08 14.64 5.78
C VAL A 42 6.51 15.60 4.73
N ASP A 43 6.84 16.89 4.81
CA ASP A 43 6.37 17.89 3.85
C ASP A 43 6.97 17.68 2.45
N ASP A 44 8.24 17.29 2.37
CA ASP A 44 8.89 17.00 1.09
C ASP A 44 8.32 15.72 0.46
N ILE A 45 8.15 14.66 1.25
CA ILE A 45 7.51 13.43 0.78
C ILE A 45 6.10 13.72 0.28
N LYS A 46 5.33 14.50 1.04
CA LYS A 46 4.00 14.95 0.62
C LYS A 46 4.05 15.69 -0.72
N ARG A 47 4.95 16.67 -0.88
CA ARG A 47 5.07 17.48 -2.09
C ARG A 47 5.47 16.66 -3.32
N ILE A 48 6.43 15.75 -3.18
CA ILE A 48 6.96 14.96 -4.31
C ILE A 48 5.93 13.93 -4.80
N THR A 49 5.07 13.46 -3.90
CA THR A 49 4.09 12.40 -4.20
C THR A 49 2.68 12.94 -4.47
N ASP A 50 2.49 14.25 -4.45
CA ASP A 50 1.25 14.92 -4.83
C ASP A 50 1.06 14.90 -6.36
N PRO A 51 -0.19 14.84 -6.90
CA PRO A 51 -1.48 14.86 -6.21
C PRO A 51 -2.00 13.47 -5.79
N PHE A 52 -1.32 12.38 -6.19
CA PHE A 52 -1.91 11.05 -6.11
C PHE A 52 -1.77 10.42 -4.72
N THR A 53 -0.64 10.61 -4.06
CA THR A 53 -0.36 10.07 -2.72
C THR A 53 -0.23 11.18 -1.68
N GLY A 54 0.40 12.30 -2.06
CA GLY A 54 0.59 13.47 -1.20
C GLY A 54 -0.70 14.01 -0.58
N CYS A 55 -1.82 13.91 -1.31
CA CYS A 55 -3.13 14.37 -0.84
C CYS A 55 -3.66 13.60 0.39
N PHE A 56 -3.15 12.39 0.65
CA PHE A 56 -3.49 11.57 1.81
C PHE A 56 -2.52 11.77 2.99
N ILE A 57 -1.33 12.34 2.76
CA ILE A 57 -0.34 12.55 3.81
C ILE A 57 -0.77 13.73 4.69
N SER A 58 -0.83 13.52 6.01
CA SER A 58 -1.25 14.49 7.01
C SER A 58 -0.35 14.43 8.23
N ARG A 59 -0.10 15.58 8.86
CA ARG A 59 0.57 15.65 10.18
C ARG A 59 -0.33 15.23 11.34
N LEU A 60 -1.63 15.09 11.09
CA LEU A 60 -2.63 14.64 12.06
C LEU A 60 -3.46 13.51 11.43
N PRO A 61 -2.84 12.37 11.06
CA PRO A 61 -3.48 11.36 10.23
C PRO A 61 -4.69 10.72 10.90
N ILE A 62 -4.57 10.38 12.19
CA ILE A 62 -5.65 9.77 12.99
C ILE A 62 -6.84 10.73 13.06
N THR A 63 -6.59 11.98 13.44
CA THR A 63 -7.65 12.99 13.56
C THR A 63 -8.36 13.19 12.24
N VAL A 64 -7.63 13.35 11.13
CA VAL A 64 -8.24 13.55 9.81
C VAL A 64 -9.02 12.32 9.34
N ALA A 65 -8.48 11.11 9.50
CA ALA A 65 -9.15 9.88 9.11
C ALA A 65 -10.44 9.64 9.91
N LEU A 66 -10.37 9.75 11.24
CA LEU A 66 -11.51 9.53 12.12
C LEU A 66 -12.58 10.61 11.95
N MET A 67 -12.20 11.90 11.84
CA MET A 67 -13.18 12.97 11.59
C MET A 67 -13.90 12.76 10.26
N ARG A 68 -13.19 12.40 9.19
CA ARG A 68 -13.82 12.12 7.88
C ARG A 68 -14.78 10.94 7.96
N PHE A 69 -14.37 9.88 8.65
CA PHE A 69 -15.19 8.70 8.87
C PHE A 69 -16.47 9.04 9.65
N THR A 70 -16.35 9.69 10.81
CA THR A 70 -17.50 10.02 11.67
C THR A 70 -18.45 11.01 11.00
N LEU A 71 -17.92 12.02 10.30
CA LEU A 71 -18.75 12.96 9.54
C LEU A 71 -19.51 12.25 8.41
N LYS A 72 -18.86 11.31 7.71
CA LYS A 72 -19.52 10.54 6.66
C LYS A 72 -20.67 9.69 7.23
N VAL A 73 -20.45 9.04 8.37
CA VAL A 73 -21.50 8.28 9.08
C VAL A 73 -22.65 9.21 9.50
N ALA A 74 -22.34 10.37 10.09
CA ALA A 74 -23.35 11.35 10.51
C ALA A 74 -24.19 11.84 9.31
N THR A 75 -23.56 12.13 8.17
CA THR A 75 -24.26 12.50 6.94
C THR A 75 -25.17 11.39 6.42
N LEU A 76 -24.76 10.12 6.52
CA LEU A 76 -25.63 9.00 6.09
C LEU A 76 -26.87 8.89 6.98
N PHE A 77 -26.73 9.07 8.30
CA PHE A 77 -27.87 9.11 9.21
C PHE A 77 -28.79 10.31 8.96
N GLU A 78 -28.22 11.50 8.75
CA GLU A 78 -28.98 12.72 8.44
C GLU A 78 -29.80 12.59 7.15
N GLN A 79 -29.27 11.86 6.15
CA GLN A 79 -29.98 11.54 4.91
C GLN A 79 -31.01 10.41 5.02
N GLY A 80 -31.25 9.86 6.22
CA GLY A 80 -32.15 8.71 6.43
C GLY A 80 -31.60 7.38 5.89
N LYS A 81 -30.32 7.31 5.53
CA LYS A 81 -29.68 6.11 4.97
C LYS A 81 -29.09 5.21 6.07
N THR A 82 -29.93 4.86 7.04
CA THR A 82 -29.55 4.11 8.25
C THR A 82 -28.86 2.79 7.95
N ALA A 83 -29.35 2.02 6.97
CA ALA A 83 -28.73 0.74 6.59
C ALA A 83 -27.33 0.91 5.98
N GLU A 84 -27.15 1.93 5.11
CA GLU A 84 -25.83 2.25 4.55
C GLU A 84 -24.86 2.74 5.63
N ALA A 85 -25.35 3.54 6.60
CA ALA A 85 -24.54 3.99 7.74
C ALA A 85 -24.08 2.82 8.61
N ALA A 86 -24.99 1.89 8.94
CA ALA A 86 -24.69 0.71 9.73
C ALA A 86 -23.66 -0.19 9.03
N GLU A 87 -23.81 -0.41 7.72
CA GLU A 87 -22.86 -1.20 6.94
C GLU A 87 -21.49 -0.50 6.83
N PHE A 88 -21.47 0.81 6.60
CA PHE A 88 -20.23 1.60 6.57
C PHE A 88 -19.45 1.49 7.88
N MET A 89 -20.14 1.54 9.02
CA MET A 89 -19.54 1.33 10.34
C MET A 89 -19.06 -0.10 10.53
N ARG A 90 -19.90 -1.09 10.21
CA ARG A 90 -19.59 -2.51 10.36
C ARG A 90 -18.33 -2.92 9.59
N VAL A 91 -18.15 -2.37 8.39
CA VAL A 91 -16.97 -2.65 7.55
C VAL A 91 -15.77 -1.77 7.93
N GLY A 92 -16.01 -0.49 8.19
CA GLY A 92 -14.94 0.49 8.35
C GLY A 92 -14.26 0.49 9.73
N ILE A 93 -15.01 0.25 10.81
CA ILE A 93 -14.44 0.26 12.17
C ILE A 93 -13.32 -0.79 12.32
N PRO A 94 -13.53 -2.08 12.00
CA PRO A 94 -12.47 -3.08 12.15
C PRO A 94 -11.23 -2.77 11.30
N GLN A 95 -11.43 -2.28 10.07
CA GLN A 95 -10.31 -1.93 9.19
C GLN A 95 -9.52 -0.73 9.70
N LEU A 96 -10.20 0.28 10.25
CA LEU A 96 -9.54 1.43 10.86
C LEU A 96 -8.77 1.02 12.12
N GLU A 97 -9.34 0.17 12.98
CA GLU A 97 -8.67 -0.35 14.17
C GLU A 97 -7.41 -1.14 13.81
N GLU A 98 -7.50 -2.06 12.85
CA GLU A 98 -6.36 -2.84 12.36
C GLU A 98 -5.27 -1.93 11.77
N ASN A 99 -5.65 -0.97 10.95
CA ASN A 99 -4.71 -0.07 10.30
C ASN A 99 -4.04 0.88 11.31
N MET A 100 -4.79 1.37 12.29
CA MET A 100 -4.25 2.14 13.41
C MET A 100 -3.27 1.31 14.23
N ALA A 101 -3.59 0.04 14.53
CA ALA A 101 -2.68 -0.86 15.25
C ALA A 101 -1.37 -1.10 14.48
N PHE A 102 -1.42 -1.14 13.15
CA PHE A 102 -0.23 -1.31 12.31
C PHE A 102 0.61 -0.03 12.17
N THR A 103 -0.04 1.14 12.12
CA THR A 103 0.61 2.43 11.83
C THR A 103 1.06 3.18 13.08
N GLN A 104 0.53 2.85 14.26
CA GLN A 104 0.84 3.54 15.51
C GLN A 104 1.89 2.82 16.36
N GLY A 105 2.47 3.56 17.31
CA GLY A 105 3.52 3.12 18.21
C GLY A 105 4.88 3.73 17.83
N ASP A 106 5.84 3.60 18.75
CA ASP A 106 7.21 4.07 18.54
C ASP A 106 8.21 3.00 19.04
N PRO A 107 8.85 2.24 18.13
CA PRO A 107 8.60 2.19 16.68
C PRO A 107 7.30 1.40 16.37
N SER A 108 6.52 1.88 15.39
CA SER A 108 5.30 1.22 14.94
C SER A 108 5.59 -0.11 14.22
N PRO A 109 4.62 -1.04 14.13
CA PRO A 109 4.77 -2.24 13.29
C PRO A 109 5.11 -1.93 11.83
N LEU A 110 4.51 -0.87 11.27
CA LEU A 110 4.85 -0.38 9.94
C LEU A 110 6.31 0.04 9.84
N GLN A 111 6.80 0.83 10.79
CA GLN A 111 8.18 1.28 10.78
C GLN A 111 9.16 0.10 10.84
N LYS A 112 8.88 -0.91 11.67
CA LYS A 112 9.69 -2.14 11.74
C LYS A 112 9.68 -2.90 10.41
N ALA A 113 8.52 -3.01 9.77
CA ALA A 113 8.39 -3.66 8.47
C ALA A 113 9.20 -2.90 7.41
N TYR A 114 9.08 -1.57 7.38
CA TYR A 114 9.84 -0.69 6.48
C TYR A 114 11.35 -0.85 6.67
N GLU A 115 11.85 -0.78 7.90
CA GLU A 115 13.28 -0.91 8.21
C GLU A 115 13.82 -2.28 7.80
N HIS A 116 13.05 -3.35 8.04
CA HIS A 116 13.41 -4.70 7.62
C HIS A 116 13.47 -4.83 6.09
N GLU A 117 12.46 -4.29 5.38
CA GLU A 117 12.44 -4.28 3.91
C GLU A 117 13.60 -3.46 3.33
N GLN A 118 13.89 -2.30 3.90
CA GLN A 118 15.01 -1.44 3.51
C GLN A 118 16.34 -2.19 3.62
N GLN A 119 16.57 -2.90 4.73
CA GLN A 119 17.77 -3.72 4.91
C GLN A 119 17.88 -4.84 3.86
N GLY A 120 16.76 -5.51 3.56
CA GLY A 120 16.69 -6.52 2.51
C GLY A 120 17.05 -5.96 1.13
N TRP A 121 16.48 -4.81 0.76
CA TRP A 121 16.81 -4.12 -0.49
C TRP A 121 18.27 -3.68 -0.55
N GLN A 122 18.80 -3.13 0.54
CA GLN A 122 20.20 -2.74 0.62
C GLN A 122 21.13 -3.93 0.39
N LEU A 123 20.84 -5.08 1.00
CA LEU A 123 21.61 -6.31 0.81
C LEU A 123 21.55 -6.79 -0.65
N PHE A 124 20.35 -6.79 -1.24
CA PHE A 124 20.14 -7.17 -2.63
C PHE A 124 20.97 -6.30 -3.59
N TYR A 125 20.84 -4.98 -3.50
CA TYR A 125 21.56 -4.06 -4.38
C TYR A 125 23.07 -4.10 -4.14
N SER A 126 23.53 -4.22 -2.90
CA SER A 126 24.96 -4.36 -2.59
C SER A 126 25.53 -5.64 -3.21
N SER A 127 24.76 -6.73 -3.21
CA SER A 127 25.16 -8.00 -3.84
C SER A 127 25.24 -7.85 -5.36
N LEU A 128 24.27 -7.20 -6.00
CA LEU A 128 24.29 -6.94 -7.44
C LEU A 128 25.49 -6.07 -7.85
N THR A 129 25.73 -4.98 -7.12
CA THR A 129 26.89 -4.12 -7.36
C THR A 129 28.21 -4.89 -7.18
N GLY A 130 28.30 -5.76 -6.17
CA GLY A 130 29.47 -6.62 -5.97
C GLY A 130 29.72 -7.56 -7.16
N VAL A 131 28.67 -8.19 -7.69
CA VAL A 131 28.77 -9.03 -8.89
C VAL A 131 29.18 -8.21 -10.11
N GLU A 132 28.60 -7.04 -10.32
CA GLU A 132 28.92 -6.16 -11.45
C GLU A 132 30.40 -5.74 -11.44
N GLN A 133 30.92 -5.33 -10.28
CA GLN A 133 32.32 -4.96 -10.12
C GLN A 133 33.26 -6.14 -10.38
N ALA A 134 32.93 -7.32 -9.87
CA ALA A 134 33.73 -8.52 -10.07
C ALA A 134 33.72 -9.01 -11.53
N LEU A 135 32.60 -8.84 -12.25
CA LEU A 135 32.54 -9.06 -13.70
C LEU A 135 33.45 -8.10 -14.46
N GLN A 136 33.46 -6.81 -14.09
CA GLN A 136 34.35 -5.81 -14.69
C GLN A 136 35.83 -6.12 -14.42
N ALA A 137 36.14 -6.66 -13.24
CA ALA A 137 37.49 -7.10 -12.87
C ALA A 137 37.90 -8.45 -13.50
N GLY A 138 37.00 -9.13 -14.21
CA GLY A 138 37.27 -10.43 -14.85
C GLY A 138 37.34 -11.61 -13.88
N GLU A 139 36.70 -11.50 -12.71
CA GLU A 139 36.73 -12.55 -11.69
C GLU A 139 35.86 -13.75 -12.07
N SER A 140 36.43 -14.95 -11.96
CA SER A 140 35.82 -16.18 -12.46
C SER A 140 34.54 -16.59 -11.74
N TRP A 141 34.40 -16.26 -10.45
CA TRP A 141 33.18 -16.55 -9.68
C TRP A 141 32.00 -15.68 -10.16
N ALA A 142 32.23 -14.44 -10.57
CA ALA A 142 31.17 -13.54 -11.00
C ALA A 142 30.55 -13.99 -12.33
N LEU A 143 31.39 -14.55 -13.23
CA LEU A 143 30.93 -15.19 -14.47
C LEU A 143 30.04 -16.40 -14.20
N SER A 144 30.32 -17.19 -13.16
CA SER A 144 29.48 -18.34 -12.80
C SER A 144 28.10 -17.90 -12.30
N VAL A 145 28.05 -16.82 -11.49
CA VAL A 145 26.81 -16.19 -11.04
C VAL A 145 26.01 -15.63 -12.21
N GLN A 146 26.65 -14.91 -13.14
CA GLN A 146 25.99 -14.39 -14.34
C GLN A 146 25.35 -15.51 -15.17
N LYS A 147 26.09 -16.59 -15.39
CA LYS A 147 25.60 -17.75 -16.15
C LYS A 147 24.41 -18.42 -15.47
N ALA A 148 24.46 -18.59 -14.14
CA ALA A 148 23.35 -19.15 -13.37
C ALA A 148 22.11 -18.25 -13.45
N ALA A 149 22.28 -16.92 -13.32
CA ALA A 149 21.19 -15.96 -13.44
C ALA A 149 20.56 -15.99 -14.85
N GLN A 150 21.37 -16.04 -15.90
CA GLN A 150 20.89 -16.16 -17.29
C GLN A 150 20.09 -17.45 -17.51
N GLN A 151 20.52 -18.57 -16.92
CA GLN A 151 19.78 -19.83 -16.99
C GLN A 151 18.41 -19.73 -16.29
N ILE A 152 18.35 -19.11 -15.11
CA ILE A 152 17.09 -18.89 -14.40
C ILE A 152 16.14 -18.06 -15.27
N VAL A 153 16.62 -16.92 -15.79
CA VAL A 153 15.81 -16.05 -16.66
C VAL A 153 15.34 -16.80 -17.91
N ALA A 154 16.22 -17.54 -18.58
CA ALA A 154 15.86 -18.32 -19.76
C ALA A 154 14.78 -19.37 -19.46
N ASN A 155 14.81 -20.02 -18.30
CA ASN A 155 13.81 -20.99 -17.88
C ASN A 155 12.47 -20.36 -17.47
N CYS A 156 12.43 -19.04 -17.26
CA CYS A 156 11.20 -18.31 -16.97
C CYS A 156 10.48 -17.78 -18.23
N TRP A 157 11.03 -18.00 -19.43
CA TRP A 157 10.36 -17.59 -20.67
C TRP A 157 9.20 -18.52 -21.00
N VAL A 158 7.99 -17.97 -21.03
CA VAL A 158 6.75 -18.72 -21.33
C VAL A 158 6.60 -19.05 -22.82
N ASN A 159 7.39 -18.41 -23.70
CA ASN A 159 7.48 -18.73 -25.14
C ASN A 159 8.95 -18.67 -25.59
N ALA A 160 9.71 -19.74 -25.38
CA ALA A 160 11.03 -19.86 -26.01
C ALA A 160 10.85 -19.99 -27.53
N PRO A 161 11.53 -19.20 -28.37
CA PRO A 161 11.51 -19.40 -29.81
C PRO A 161 12.09 -20.78 -30.12
N GLN A 162 11.27 -21.64 -30.74
CA GLN A 162 11.72 -22.93 -31.25
C GLN A 162 12.68 -22.67 -32.41
N SER A 163 13.92 -23.12 -32.25
CA SER A 163 14.98 -23.14 -33.26
C SER A 163 14.61 -24.00 -34.45
#